data_AF-A0A673M9W2-F1
#
_entry.id   AF-A0A673M9W2-F1
#
_cell.length_a   1.000
_cell.length_b   1.000
_cell.length_c   1.000
_cell.angle_alpha   90.00
_cell.angle_beta   90.00
_cell.angle_gamma   90.00
#
_symmetry.space_group_name_H-M   'P 1'
#
loop_
_entity.id
_entity.type
_entity.pdbx_description
1 polymer ?
#
loop_
_entity_poly.entity_id
_entity_poly.type
_entity_poly.pdbx_seq_one_letter_code
_entity_poly.pdbx_strand_id
1 'polypeptide(L)'
;TQQKKQSTVCVERPGFRHHRKENYACHPPESQQSTDSGDELIRLRKPGECPSHQNLHKELLLGHKRGLLLEDKPELQRALQQRRLDLHREQELALRPPSNLEQELRKRQQKLQEYEMEERRRIEDEKNVPEFVRVKENLRRIFDGIN
;
A
#
# COMPACT_ATOMS: atom_id res chain seq x y z
N THR A 1 22.81 20.26 -18.52
CA THR A 1 22.19 18.96 -18.20
C THR A 1 22.40 18.68 -16.72
N GLN A 2 21.45 19.05 -15.87
CA GLN A 2 21.51 18.76 -14.43
C GLN A 2 20.73 17.47 -14.15
N GLN A 3 21.41 16.42 -13.71
CA GLN A 3 20.77 15.18 -13.25
C GLN A 3 20.45 15.30 -11.76
N LYS A 4 19.15 15.44 -11.44
CA LYS A 4 18.61 15.40 -10.09
C LYS A 4 18.54 13.95 -9.63
N LYS A 5 19.47 13.53 -8.76
CA LYS A 5 19.45 12.21 -8.11
C LYS A 5 18.28 12.18 -7.13
N GLN A 6 17.31 11.29 -7.36
CA GLN A 6 16.22 11.04 -6.42
C GLN A 6 16.74 10.13 -5.30
N SER A 7 16.68 10.61 -4.07
CA SER A 7 16.95 9.80 -2.87
C SER A 7 15.67 9.04 -2.54
N THR A 8 15.64 7.74 -2.84
CA THR A 8 14.59 6.83 -2.37
C THR A 8 14.89 6.48 -0.92
N VAL A 9 14.15 7.08 0.02
CA VAL A 9 14.16 6.68 1.42
C VAL A 9 13.45 5.32 1.51
N CYS A 10 14.24 4.25 1.61
CA CYS A 10 13.74 2.93 1.94
C CYS A 10 13.18 2.98 3.36
N VAL A 11 11.86 2.85 3.50
CA VAL A 11 11.22 2.63 4.80
C VAL A 11 11.55 1.21 5.23
N GLU A 12 12.56 1.06 6.09
CA GLU A 12 12.88 -0.22 6.72
C GLU A 12 11.71 -0.62 7.63
N ARG A 13 10.99 -1.67 7.21
CA ARG A 13 10.04 -2.37 8.07
C ARG A 13 10.83 -3.03 9.21
N PRO A 14 10.42 -2.86 10.48
CA PRO A 14 11.03 -3.60 11.58
C PRO A 14 10.74 -5.09 11.37
N GLY A 15 11.76 -5.84 10.96
CA GLY A 15 11.70 -7.28 10.83
C GLY A 15 11.36 -7.91 12.18
N PHE A 16 10.48 -8.92 12.16
CA PHE A 16 10.27 -9.82 13.28
C PHE A 16 11.61 -10.41 13.68
N ARG A 17 12.17 -9.93 14.80
CA ARG A 17 13.38 -10.52 15.36
C ARG A 17 13.00 -11.90 15.90
N HIS A 18 13.50 -12.94 15.25
CA HIS A 18 13.55 -14.27 15.86
C HIS A 18 14.50 -14.17 17.05
N HIS A 19 13.95 -14.02 18.25
CA HIS A 19 14.69 -14.23 19.48
C HIS A 19 15.15 -15.68 19.49
N ARG A 20 16.40 -15.91 19.09
CA ARG A 20 17.10 -17.18 19.28
C ARG A 20 17.27 -17.35 20.80
N LYS A 21 16.25 -17.94 21.46
CA LYS A 21 16.39 -18.35 22.86
C LYS A 21 17.38 -19.50 22.91
N GLU A 22 18.39 -19.27 23.71
CA GLU A 22 19.54 -20.10 23.97
C GLU A 22 19.10 -21.41 24.63
N ASN A 23 19.73 -22.51 24.19
CA ASN A 23 20.05 -23.71 24.97
C ASN A 23 18.97 -24.23 25.94
N TYR A 24 18.02 -25.02 25.44
CA TYR A 24 17.34 -26.01 26.28
C TYR A 24 18.28 -27.20 26.50
N ALA A 25 19.18 -27.08 27.48
CA ALA A 25 19.85 -28.23 28.06
C ALA A 25 18.89 -28.88 29.07
N CYS A 26 18.36 -30.07 28.74
CA CYS A 26 17.58 -30.88 29.66
C CYS A 26 18.53 -31.56 30.65
N HIS A 27 18.52 -31.14 31.92
CA HIS A 27 19.05 -31.94 33.02
C HIS A 27 17.96 -32.91 33.51
N PRO A 28 18.25 -34.21 33.71
CA PRO A 28 17.28 -35.13 34.28
C PRO A 28 17.33 -35.06 35.82
N PRO A 29 16.19 -35.05 36.53
CA PRO A 29 16.18 -35.46 37.93
C PRO A 29 15.90 -36.96 38.03
N GLU A 30 16.65 -37.60 38.92
CA GLU A 30 16.51 -38.99 39.31
C GLU A 30 15.19 -39.26 40.05
N SER A 31 14.66 -40.45 39.80
CA SER A 31 13.82 -41.34 40.64
C SER A 31 12.80 -40.75 41.61
N GLN A 32 11.52 -41.13 41.43
CA GLN A 32 10.71 -41.71 42.51
C GLN A 32 9.47 -42.46 41.99
N GLN A 33 9.14 -43.53 42.70
CA GLN A 33 8.15 -44.56 42.39
C GLN A 33 6.70 -44.13 42.68
N SER A 34 5.76 -44.79 41.97
CA SER A 34 4.56 -45.45 42.51
C SER A 34 3.16 -44.92 42.13
N THR A 35 2.35 -45.92 41.76
CA THR A 35 0.89 -46.08 41.82
C THR A 35 -0.02 -45.56 40.69
N ASP A 36 -0.76 -46.56 40.22
CA ASP A 36 -1.88 -46.64 39.29
C ASP A 36 -3.13 -45.90 39.80
N SER A 37 -3.78 -45.12 38.94
CA SER A 37 -5.22 -44.81 39.01
C SER A 37 -5.62 -44.06 37.74
N GLY A 38 -6.59 -44.59 37.01
CA GLY A 38 -7.09 -44.04 35.75
C GLY A 38 -7.81 -42.70 35.93
N ASP A 39 -7.36 -41.70 35.17
CA ASP A 39 -8.13 -40.49 34.85
C ASP A 39 -7.56 -39.89 33.54
N GLU A 40 -8.14 -40.33 32.41
CA GLU A 40 -7.85 -39.83 31.05
C GLU A 40 -8.71 -38.58 30.76
N LEU A 41 -8.59 -37.54 31.58
CA LEU A 41 -9.15 -36.22 31.27
C LEU A 41 -8.12 -35.13 31.57
N ILE A 42 -7.36 -34.79 30.52
CA ILE A 42 -6.52 -33.59 30.38
C ILE A 42 -5.56 -33.38 31.57
N ARG A 43 -4.50 -34.19 31.61
CA ARG A 43 -3.25 -33.77 32.26
C ARG A 43 -2.74 -32.54 31.52
N LEU A 44 -3.03 -31.35 32.05
CA LEU A 44 -2.39 -30.12 31.61
C LEU A 44 -0.89 -30.27 31.88
N ARG A 45 -0.14 -30.66 30.84
CA ARG A 45 1.30 -30.93 30.91
C ARG A 45 2.01 -29.68 31.45
N LYS A 46 2.86 -29.88 32.45
CA LYS A 46 3.72 -28.83 33.00
C LYS A 46 4.58 -28.25 31.84
N PRO A 47 4.76 -26.92 31.76
CA PRO A 47 5.56 -26.30 30.72
C PRO A 47 7.04 -26.63 30.94
N GLY A 48 7.51 -27.74 30.32
CA GLY A 48 8.89 -28.21 30.48
C GLY A 48 9.20 -29.54 29.77
N GLU A 49 8.19 -30.37 29.48
CA GLU A 49 8.39 -31.57 28.64
C GLU A 49 8.24 -31.20 27.16
N CYS A 50 9.35 -31.00 26.46
CA CYS A 50 9.34 -30.93 24.99
C CYS A 50 8.92 -32.30 24.45
N PRO A 51 7.77 -32.43 23.75
CA PRO A 51 7.40 -33.71 23.14
C PRO A 51 8.49 -34.14 22.16
N SER A 52 8.86 -35.43 22.16
CA SER A 52 9.72 -36.00 21.12
C SER A 52 9.22 -35.57 19.74
N HIS A 53 10.12 -35.19 18.83
CA HIS A 53 9.78 -34.71 17.48
C HIS A 53 8.77 -35.62 16.78
N GLN A 54 8.87 -36.93 16.99
CA GLN A 54 7.93 -37.90 16.43
C GLN A 54 6.51 -37.78 16.99
N ASN A 55 6.38 -37.49 18.29
CA ASN A 55 5.08 -37.30 18.93
C ASN A 55 4.45 -35.98 18.47
N LEU A 56 5.24 -34.92 18.35
CA LEU A 56 4.78 -33.66 17.78
C LEU A 56 4.29 -33.85 16.34
N HIS A 57 5.04 -34.58 15.52
CA HIS A 57 4.63 -34.90 14.14
C HIS A 57 3.30 -35.66 14.10
N LYS A 58 3.13 -36.66 14.95
CA LYS A 58 1.87 -37.42 15.07
C LYS A 58 0.71 -36.52 15.50
N GLU A 59 0.92 -35.66 16.49
CA GLU A 59 -0.09 -34.74 17.00
C GLU A 59 -0.53 -33.73 15.94
N LEU A 60 0.42 -33.12 15.21
CA LEU A 60 0.11 -32.20 14.10
C LEU A 60 -0.70 -32.88 12.99
N LEU A 61 -0.29 -34.09 12.59
CA LEU A 61 -0.99 -34.85 11.55
C LEU A 61 -2.41 -35.24 11.99
N LEU A 62 -2.58 -35.65 13.26
CA LEU A 62 -3.88 -35.94 13.84
C LEU A 62 -4.75 -34.68 13.97
N GLY A 63 -4.16 -33.54 14.33
CA GLY A 63 -4.84 -32.25 14.41
C GLY A 63 -5.36 -31.79 13.04
N HIS A 64 -4.56 -31.91 12.00
CA HIS A 64 -4.96 -31.62 10.63
C HIS A 64 -6.06 -32.59 10.14
N LYS A 65 -5.90 -33.90 10.36
CA LYS A 65 -6.92 -34.90 9.97
C LYS A 65 -8.26 -34.71 10.70
N ARG A 66 -8.24 -34.19 11.93
CA ARG A 66 -9.45 -33.89 12.73
C ARG A 66 -10.03 -32.49 12.47
N GLY A 67 -9.43 -31.70 11.57
CA GLY A 67 -9.85 -30.31 11.30
C GLY A 67 -9.66 -29.36 12.48
N LEU A 68 -8.87 -29.75 13.49
CA LEU A 68 -8.54 -28.90 14.64
C LEU A 68 -7.53 -27.82 14.26
N LEU A 69 -6.65 -28.13 13.30
CA LEU A 69 -5.93 -27.10 12.57
C LEU A 69 -6.94 -26.48 11.61
N LEU A 70 -7.22 -25.19 11.79
CA LEU A 70 -8.19 -24.42 10.99
C LEU A 70 -7.75 -24.41 9.51
N GLU A 71 -8.04 -25.48 8.77
CA GLU A 71 -7.78 -25.61 7.33
C GLU A 71 -8.65 -24.64 6.53
N ASP A 72 -9.83 -24.34 7.07
CA ASP A 72 -10.68 -23.28 6.56
C ASP A 72 -9.98 -21.96 6.83
N LYS A 73 -9.62 -21.26 5.76
CA LYS A 73 -9.08 -19.90 5.82
C LYS A 73 -10.22 -18.92 5.51
N PRO A 74 -11.18 -18.71 6.43
CA PRO A 74 -12.37 -17.92 6.15
C PRO A 74 -12.02 -16.48 5.78
N GLU A 75 -10.95 -15.94 6.37
CA GLU A 75 -10.41 -14.62 6.02
C GLU A 75 -9.92 -14.55 4.58
N LEU A 76 -9.18 -15.57 4.13
CA LEU A 76 -8.67 -15.63 2.76
C LEU A 76 -9.81 -15.75 1.76
N GLN A 77 -10.80 -16.60 2.06
CA GLN A 77 -11.98 -16.75 1.22
C GLN A 77 -12.76 -15.43 1.10
N ARG A 78 -12.98 -14.72 2.21
CA ARG A 78 -13.61 -13.41 2.19
C ARG A 78 -12.80 -12.38 1.41
N ALA A 79 -11.47 -12.36 1.59
CA ALA A 79 -10.59 -11.47 0.84
C ALA A 79 -10.65 -11.74 -0.68
N LEU A 80 -10.68 -13.02 -1.09
CA LEU A 80 -10.82 -13.40 -2.51
C LEU A 80 -12.20 -13.03 -3.07
N GLN A 81 -13.27 -13.25 -2.31
CA GLN A 81 -14.61 -12.83 -2.71
C GLN A 81 -14.71 -11.32 -2.85
N GLN A 82 -14.21 -10.56 -1.88
CA GLN A 82 -14.14 -9.10 -1.92
C GLN A 82 -13.36 -8.65 -3.16
N ARG A 83 -12.19 -9.25 -3.42
CA ARG A 83 -11.38 -8.93 -4.59
C ARG A 83 -12.13 -9.17 -5.91
N ARG A 84 -12.91 -10.24 -6.01
CA ARG A 84 -13.73 -10.52 -7.20
C ARG A 84 -14.79 -9.44 -7.41
N LEU A 85 -15.44 -8.98 -6.35
CA LEU A 85 -16.44 -7.90 -6.41
C LEU A 85 -15.81 -6.57 -6.80
N ASP A 86 -14.67 -6.23 -6.19
CA ASP A 86 -13.95 -4.99 -6.49
C ASP A 86 -13.50 -4.94 -7.95
N LEU A 87 -12.99 -6.05 -8.49
CA LEU A 87 -12.60 -6.16 -9.90
C LEU A 87 -13.79 -5.96 -10.84
N HIS A 88 -14.95 -6.56 -10.54
CA HIS A 88 -16.16 -6.36 -11.33
C HIS A 88 -16.59 -4.89 -11.31
N ARG A 89 -16.61 -4.27 -10.12
CA ARG A 89 -16.95 -2.86 -9.95
C ARG A 89 -15.98 -1.94 -10.69
N GLU A 90 -14.69 -2.24 -10.65
CA GLU A 90 -13.65 -1.48 -11.36
C GLU A 90 -13.84 -1.61 -12.88
N GLN A 91 -14.13 -2.82 -13.39
CA GLN A 91 -14.43 -3.03 -14.79
C GLN A 91 -15.67 -2.23 -15.24
N GLU A 92 -16.74 -2.24 -14.45
CA GLU A 92 -17.94 -1.45 -14.73
C GLU A 92 -17.64 0.06 -14.74
N LEU A 93 -16.84 0.56 -13.78
CA LEU A 93 -16.45 1.97 -13.73
C LEU A 93 -15.53 2.36 -14.89
N ALA A 94 -14.63 1.47 -15.32
CA ALA A 94 -13.75 1.70 -16.46
C ALA A 94 -14.51 1.79 -17.79
N LEU A 95 -15.64 1.06 -17.90
CA LEU A 95 -16.53 1.13 -19.06
C LEU A 95 -17.49 2.32 -19.01
N ARG A 96 -17.63 2.98 -17.85
CA ARG A 96 -18.52 4.14 -17.75
C ARG A 96 -17.95 5.33 -18.51
N PRO A 97 -18.80 6.07 -19.23
CA PRO A 97 -18.39 7.33 -19.82
C PRO A 97 -17.99 8.33 -18.72
N PRO A 98 -17.12 9.30 -19.04
CA PRO A 98 -16.74 10.36 -18.12
C PRO A 98 -17.98 11.06 -17.55
N SER A 99 -17.97 11.32 -16.26
CA SER A 99 -19.07 12.05 -15.60
C SER A 99 -19.21 13.47 -16.14
N ASN A 100 -20.39 14.09 -16.00
CA ASN A 100 -20.58 15.51 -16.38
C ASN A 100 -19.54 16.43 -15.74
N LEU A 101 -19.21 16.20 -14.47
CA LEU A 101 -18.16 16.95 -13.76
C LEU A 101 -16.78 16.72 -14.38
N GLU A 102 -16.44 15.47 -14.71
CA GLU A 102 -15.16 15.15 -15.34
C GLU A 102 -15.03 15.80 -16.73
N GLN A 103 -16.10 15.81 -17.51
CA GLN A 103 -16.14 16.50 -18.80
C GLN A 103 -15.92 18.00 -18.63
N GLU A 104 -16.56 18.62 -17.64
CA GLU A 104 -16.42 20.05 -17.39
C GLU A 104 -15.01 20.41 -16.91
N LEU A 105 -14.39 19.57 -16.07
CA LEU A 105 -12.99 19.71 -15.68
C LEU A 105 -12.05 19.63 -16.89
N ARG A 106 -12.27 18.68 -17.80
CA ARG A 106 -11.47 18.57 -19.04
C ARG A 106 -11.61 19.82 -19.91
N LYS A 107 -12.84 20.33 -20.11
CA LYS A 107 -13.07 21.58 -20.87
C LYS A 107 -12.36 22.77 -20.23
N ARG A 108 -12.44 22.92 -18.90
CA ARG A 108 -11.76 24.00 -18.19
C ARG A 108 -10.24 23.90 -18.32
N GLN A 109 -9.70 22.69 -18.23
CA GLN A 109 -8.27 22.45 -18.39
C GLN A 109 -7.80 22.79 -19.82
N GLN A 110 -8.55 22.38 -20.84
CA GLN A 110 -8.26 22.75 -22.23
C GLN A 110 -8.27 24.27 -22.41
N LYS A 111 -9.30 24.95 -21.89
CA LYS A 111 -9.40 26.42 -21.98
C LYS A 111 -8.21 27.12 -21.32
N LEU A 112 -7.74 26.62 -20.17
CA LEU A 112 -6.55 27.16 -19.51
C LEU A 112 -5.29 26.97 -20.36
N GLN A 113 -5.11 25.80 -20.99
CA GLN A 113 -3.98 25.55 -21.89
C GLN A 113 -4.00 26.46 -23.11
N GLU A 114 -5.18 26.74 -23.67
CA GLU A 114 -5.36 27.70 -24.77
C GLU A 114 -4.96 29.11 -24.33
N TYR A 115 -5.39 29.57 -23.15
CA TYR A 115 -4.95 30.87 -22.62
C TYR A 115 -3.45 30.94 -22.37
N GLU A 116 -2.83 29.89 -21.84
CA GLU A 116 -1.38 29.85 -21.63
C GLU A 116 -0.58 29.90 -22.95
N MET A 117 -1.12 29.31 -24.02
CA MET A 117 -0.51 29.35 -25.35
C MET A 117 -0.69 30.72 -25.99
N GLU A 118 -1.90 31.28 -25.92
CA GLU A 118 -2.20 32.61 -26.43
C GLU A 118 -1.38 33.68 -25.71
N GLU A 119 -1.22 33.59 -24.39
CA GLU A 119 -0.41 34.54 -23.64
C GLU A 119 1.08 34.46 -24.03
N ARG A 120 1.61 33.24 -24.23
CA ARG A 120 2.97 33.07 -24.76
C ARG A 120 3.12 33.70 -26.14
N ARG A 121 2.14 33.50 -27.02
CA ARG A 121 2.12 34.11 -28.35
C ARG A 121 2.07 35.63 -28.27
N ARG A 122 1.21 36.20 -27.41
CA ARG A 122 1.13 37.66 -27.20
C ARG A 122 2.46 38.26 -26.75
N ILE A 123 3.14 37.60 -25.81
CA ILE A 123 4.46 38.04 -25.33
C ILE A 123 5.49 37.98 -26.46
N GLU A 124 5.45 36.93 -27.30
CA GLU A 124 6.34 36.81 -28.46
C GLU A 124 6.05 37.89 -29.51
N ASP A 125 4.77 38.08 -29.85
CA ASP A 125 4.32 39.10 -30.80
C ASP A 125 4.71 40.50 -30.31
N GLU A 126 4.57 40.81 -29.00
CA GLU A 126 5.00 42.08 -28.42
C GLU A 126 6.53 42.28 -28.52
N LYS A 127 7.32 41.21 -28.33
CA LYS A 127 8.78 41.27 -28.50
C LYS A 127 9.20 41.46 -29.97
N ASN A 128 8.40 40.96 -30.91
CA ASN A 128 8.65 41.10 -32.34
C ASN A 128 8.35 42.52 -32.86
N VAL A 129 7.58 43.33 -32.11
CA VAL A 129 7.31 44.72 -32.47
C VAL A 129 8.56 45.58 -32.24
N PRO A 130 9.02 46.37 -33.24
CA PRO A 130 10.13 47.29 -33.06
C PRO A 130 9.93 48.26 -31.90
N GLU A 131 11.01 48.55 -31.18
CA GLU A 131 10.97 49.34 -29.94
C GLU A 131 10.38 50.74 -30.14
N PHE A 132 10.71 51.44 -31.24
CA PHE A 132 10.17 52.77 -31.53
C PHE A 132 8.64 52.77 -31.70
N VAL A 133 8.05 51.68 -32.19
CA VAL A 133 6.58 51.53 -32.29
C VAL A 133 5.98 51.36 -30.91
N ARG A 134 6.56 50.48 -30.08
CA ARG A 134 6.15 50.25 -28.69
C ARG A 134 6.22 51.54 -27.85
N VAL A 135 7.32 52.28 -27.93
CA VAL A 135 7.50 53.54 -27.20
C VAL A 135 6.49 54.58 -27.65
N LYS A 136 6.27 54.73 -28.97
CA LYS A 136 5.26 55.65 -29.50
C LYS A 136 3.87 55.34 -28.97
N GLU A 137 3.47 54.07 -28.93
CA GLU A 137 2.16 53.68 -28.41
C GLU A 137 2.06 53.89 -26.89
N ASN A 138 3.12 53.60 -26.13
CA ASN A 138 3.17 53.86 -24.69
C ASN A 138 3.03 55.35 -24.38
N LEU A 139 3.73 56.22 -25.11
CA LEU A 139 3.57 57.67 -24.97
C LEU A 139 2.12 58.06 -25.27
N ARG A 140 1.54 57.56 -26.36
CA ARG A 140 0.13 57.83 -26.70
C ARG A 140 -0.82 57.41 -25.56
N ARG A 141 -0.67 56.21 -24.99
CA ARG A 141 -1.53 55.73 -23.88
C ARG A 141 -1.41 56.61 -22.63
N ILE A 142 -0.21 57.08 -22.32
CA ILE A 142 0.03 57.97 -21.18
C ILE A 142 -0.61 59.34 -21.44
N PHE A 143 -0.44 59.91 -22.64
CA PHE A 143 -0.98 61.24 -22.96
C PHE A 143 -2.50 61.25 -23.22
N ASP A 144 -3.07 60.16 -23.77
CA ASP A 144 -4.51 60.02 -24.00
C ASP A 144 -5.29 59.69 -22.71
N GLY A 145 -4.64 59.09 -21.70
CA GLY A 145 -5.25 58.83 -20.38
C GLY A 145 -5.16 59.98 -19.38
N ILE A 146 -4.49 61.09 -19.76
CA ILE A 146 -4.31 62.30 -18.93
C ILE A 146 -5.31 63.42 -19.30
N ASN A 147 -6.14 63.24 -20.34
CA ASN A 147 -7.21 64.18 -20.71
C ASN A 147 -8.61 63.64 -20.40
#